data_AF-A0A9D9CX53-F1
#
_entry.id   AF-A0A9D9CX53-F1
#
_cell.length_a   1.000
_cell.length_b   1.000
_cell.length_c   1.000
_cell.angle_alpha   90.00
_cell.angle_beta   90.00
_cell.angle_gamma   90.00
#
_symmetry.space_group_name_H-M   'P 1'
#
loop_
_entity.id
_entity.type
_entity.pdbx_description
1 polymer ?
#
loop_
_entity_poly.entity_id
_entity_poly.type
_entity_poly.pdbx_seq_one_letter_code
_entity_poly.pdbx_strand_id
1 'polypeptide(L)' 'MIDVEKKAQLACQLKAEGYNCAQAVFAAFAEDYGIDKATAVRLTAGLGGGVAKMKDV' A
#
# COMPACT_ATOMS: atom_id res chain seq x y z
N MET A 1 -13.07 -11.15 10.34
CA MET A 1 -13.17 -11.47 8.90
C MET A 1 -12.71 -10.23 8.16
N ILE A 2 -11.88 -10.36 7.13
CA ILE A 2 -11.35 -9.19 6.41
C ILE A 2 -12.40 -8.71 5.40
N ASP A 3 -12.89 -7.48 5.57
CA ASP A 3 -13.85 -6.85 4.64
C ASP A 3 -13.14 -6.27 3.41
N VAL A 4 -13.00 -7.08 2.37
CA VAL A 4 -12.23 -6.74 1.16
C VAL A 4 -12.73 -5.46 0.48
N GLU A 5 -14.04 -5.25 0.39
CA GLU A 5 -14.62 -4.03 -0.21
C GLU A 5 -14.23 -2.76 0.56
N LYS A 6 -14.25 -2.82 1.89
CA LYS A 6 -13.83 -1.70 2.73
C LYS A 6 -12.33 -1.42 2.56
N LYS A 7 -11.50 -2.47 2.42
CA LYS A 7 -10.06 -2.32 2.14
C LYS A 7 -9.80 -1.73 0.77
N ALA A 8 -10.58 -2.11 -0.24
CA ALA A 8 -10.48 -1.54 -1.58
C ALA A 8 -10.82 -0.04 -1.60
N GLN A 9 -11.88 0.38 -0.89
CA GLN A 9 -12.22 1.79 -0.74
C GLN A 9 -11.12 2.57 -0.02
N LEU A 10 -10.57 2.01 1.05
CA LEU A 10 -9.46 2.62 1.79
C LEU A 10 -8.20 2.75 0.92
N ALA A 11 -7.85 1.71 0.16
CA ALA A 11 -6.74 1.76 -0.78
C ALA A 11 -6.95 2.85 -1.86
N CYS A 12 -8.17 3.02 -2.38
CA CYS A 12 -8.49 4.10 -3.30
C CYS A 12 -8.31 5.49 -2.65
N GLN A 13 -8.75 5.68 -1.40
CA GLN A 13 -8.53 6.92 -0.66
C GLN A 13 -7.04 7.20 -0.47
N LEU A 14 -6.27 6.20 -0.04
CA LEU A 14 -4.82 6.31 0.11
C LEU A 14 -4.13 6.66 -1.22
N LYS A 15 -4.55 6.06 -2.33
CA LYS A 15 -4.02 6.43 -3.64
C LYS A 15 -4.33 7.89 -4.00
N ALA A 16 -5.53 8.36 -3.67
CA ALA A 16 -5.92 9.76 -3.88
C ALA A 16 -5.15 10.73 -2.96
N GLU A 17 -4.75 10.30 -1.77
CA GLU A 17 -3.88 11.03 -0.84
C GLU A 17 -2.42 11.14 -1.32
N GLY A 18 -2.05 10.47 -2.41
CA GLY A 18 -0.72 10.53 -3.00
C GLY A 18 0.21 9.36 -2.66
N TYR A 19 -0.30 8.34 -1.97
CA TYR A 19 0.45 7.09 -1.78
C TYR A 19 0.60 6.34 -3.10
N ASN A 20 1.71 5.65 -3.29
CA ASN A 20 1.90 4.79 -4.45
C ASN A 20 0.95 3.57 -4.40
N CYS A 21 0.79 2.85 -5.52
CA CYS A 21 -0.17 1.73 -5.59
C CYS A 21 0.10 0.64 -4.53
N ALA A 22 1.37 0.31 -4.28
CA ALA A 22 1.74 -0.71 -3.31
C ALA A 22 1.52 -0.22 -1.87
N GLN A 23 1.84 1.03 -1.57
CA GLN A 23 1.57 1.68 -0.30
C GLN A 23 0.07 1.72 0.00
N ALA A 24 -0.74 2.11 -0.98
CA ALA A 24 -2.18 2.20 -0.84
C ALA A 24 -2.81 0.83 -0.48
N VAL A 25 -2.42 -0.24 -1.17
CA VAL A 25 -2.93 -1.58 -0.89
C VAL A 25 -2.38 -2.11 0.43
N PHE A 26 -1.06 -2.05 0.64
CA PHE A 26 -0.45 -2.64 1.84
C PHE A 26 -0.88 -1.92 3.12
N ALA A 27 -0.97 -0.59 3.10
CA ALA A 27 -1.45 0.19 4.24
C ALA A 27 -2.93 -0.05 4.54
N ALA A 28 -3.77 -0.40 3.55
CA ALA A 28 -5.17 -0.73 3.79
C ALA A 28 -5.34 -2.02 4.63
N PHE A 29 -4.41 -2.97 4.50
CA PHE A 29 -4.43 -4.24 5.25
C PHE A 29 -3.52 -4.23 6.49
N ALA A 30 -2.71 -3.19 6.68
CA ALA A 30 -1.70 -3.14 7.73
C ALA A 30 -2.29 -3.30 9.14
N GLU A 31 -3.43 -2.66 9.40
CA GLU A 31 -4.12 -2.73 10.70
C GLU A 31 -4.56 -4.16 11.06
N ASP A 32 -4.97 -4.98 10.09
CA ASP A 32 -5.38 -6.37 10.33
C ASP A 32 -4.23 -7.27 10.79
N TYR A 33 -2.99 -6.86 10.49
CA TYR A 33 -1.77 -7.58 10.87
C TYR A 33 -1.03 -6.90 12.04
N GLY A 34 -1.63 -5.89 12.69
CA GLY A 34 -0.99 -5.15 13.77
C GLY A 34 0.21 -4.31 13.31
N ILE A 35 0.26 -3.96 12.02
CA ILE A 35 1.31 -3.13 11.44
C ILE A 35 0.80 -1.70 11.40
N ASP A 36 1.56 -0.78 11.98
CA ASP A 36 1.23 0.65 11.92
C ASP A 36 1.35 1.18 10.47
N LYS A 37 0.46 2.12 10.11
CA LYS A 37 0.41 2.73 8.77
C LYS A 37 1.77 3.31 8.36
N ALA A 38 2.53 3.94 9.26
CA ALA A 38 3.84 4.49 8.93
C ALA A 38 4.85 3.38 8.61
N THR A 39 4.79 2.26 9.31
CA THR A 39 5.62 1.08 9.02
C THR A 39 5.25 0.47 7.68
N ALA A 40 3.95 0.31 7.41
CA ALA A 40 3.43 -0.20 6.14
C ALA A 40 3.85 0.64 4.93
N VAL A 41 3.74 1.96 5.05
CA VAL A 41 4.14 2.93 4.02
C VAL A 41 5.65 2.90 3.78
N ARG A 42 6.46 2.77 4.84
CA ARG A 42 7.92 2.66 4.75
C ARG A 42 8.36 1.39 4.04
N LEU A 43 7.75 0.24 4.38
CA LEU A 43 8.04 -1.05 3.74
C LEU A 43 7.76 -1.04 2.23
N THR A 44 6.76 -0.28 1.81
CA THR A 44 6.28 -0.25 0.42
C THR A 44 6.68 1.01 -0.34
N ALA A 45 7.50 1.88 0.27
CA ALA A 45 7.98 3.11 -0.35
C ALA A 45 8.72 2.88 -1.66
N GLY A 46 9.49 1.78 -1.75
CA GLY A 46 10.23 1.38 -2.95
C GLY A 46 9.41 0.62 -4.02
N LEU A 47 8.13 0.35 -3.78
CA LEU A 47 7.31 -0.53 -4.63
C LEU A 47 6.38 0.24 -5.59
N GLY A 48 6.57 1.56 -5.75
CA GLY A 48 5.70 2.44 -6.52
C GLY A 48 6.16 2.71 -7.95
N GLY A 49 5.21 2.82 -8.90
CA GLY A 49 5.41 3.29 -10.29
C GLY A 49 6.36 2.46 -11.17
N GLY A 50 6.99 1.43 -10.62
CA GLY A 50 8.44 1.54 -10.72
C GLY A 50 9.23 0.65 -9.78
N VAL A 51 8.80 -0.57 -9.47
CA VAL A 51 9.81 -1.63 -9.67
C VAL A 51 10.24 -1.60 -11.17
N ALA A 52 9.34 -1.12 -12.04
CA ALA A 52 9.35 -0.88 -13.49
C ALA A 52 10.42 0.05 -14.11
N LYS A 53 11.55 0.30 -13.45
CA LYS A 53 12.79 0.60 -14.18
C LYS A 53 13.96 -0.27 -13.72
N MET A 54 13.69 -1.43 -13.12
CA MET A 54 14.62 -2.55 -13.08
C MET A 54 15.02 -2.92 -14.52
N LYS A 55 16.00 -2.18 -15.06
CA LYS A 55 17.01 -2.69 -15.99
C LYS A 55 17.82 -3.68 -15.18
N ASP A 56 17.74 -4.94 -15.60
CA ASP A 56 18.69 -6.05 -15.37
C ASP A 56 19.18 -6.29 -13.93
N VAL A 57 19.03 -7.55 -13.52
CA VAL A 57 19.91 -8.19 -12.54
C VAL A 57 21.28 -8.41 -13.17
#